data_AF-A0A2T0LNP9-F1
#
_entry.id   AF-A0A2T0LNP9-F1
#
_cell.length_a   1.000
_cell.length_b   1.000
_cell.length_c   1.000
_cell.angle_alpha   90.00
_cell.angle_beta   90.00
_cell.angle_gamma   90.00
#
_symmetry.space_group_name_H-M   'P 1'
#
loop_
_entity.id
_entity.type
_entity.pdbx_description
1 polymer ?
#
loop_
_entity_poly.entity_id
_entity_poly.type
_entity_poly.pdbx_seq_one_letter_code
_entity_poly.pdbx_strand_id
1 'polypeptide(L)' 'MARGNLTDEEWSLIEPHLPLGERGPIPDLRQQFNAVMGRFRTGSPWRDLPAEYGPWSTAYNRFRSWPRRVSSSS' A
#
# COMPACT_ATOMS: atom_id res chain seq x y z
N MET A 1 18.40 -9.50 -3.66
CA MET A 1 17.18 -9.08 -2.92
C MET A 1 17.14 -7.56 -2.90
N ALA A 2 16.17 -6.95 -3.60
CA ALA A 2 15.99 -5.50 -3.59
C ALA A 2 15.57 -5.05 -2.19
N ARG A 3 16.23 -4.02 -1.67
CA ARG A 3 16.25 -3.58 -0.25
C ARG A 3 14.93 -2.91 0.20
N GLY A 4 13.78 -3.40 -0.24
CA GLY A 4 12.53 -2.68 -0.09
C GLY A 4 11.21 -3.44 -0.23
N ASN A 5 11.24 -4.73 -0.58
CA ASN A 5 10.01 -5.53 -0.71
C ASN A 5 9.77 -6.26 0.61
N LEU A 6 8.58 -6.06 1.20
CA LEU A 6 8.14 -6.82 2.38
C LEU A 6 8.17 -8.30 2.07
N THR A 7 8.69 -9.12 2.97
CA THR A 7 8.59 -10.59 2.92
C THR A 7 7.16 -11.05 3.22
N ASP A 8 6.86 -12.31 2.98
CA ASP A 8 5.53 -12.87 3.30
C ASP A 8 5.24 -12.81 4.81
N GLU A 9 6.26 -13.08 5.62
CA GLU A 9 6.22 -13.02 7.08
C GLU A 9 5.95 -11.60 7.59
N GLU A 10 6.69 -10.60 7.08
CA GLU A 10 6.45 -9.19 7.43
C GLU A 10 5.08 -8.71 6.94
N TRP A 11 4.65 -9.17 5.76
CA TRP A 11 3.35 -8.83 5.21
C TRP A 11 2.22 -9.33 6.10
N SER A 12 2.31 -10.57 6.60
CA SER A 12 1.34 -11.16 7.53
C SER A 12 1.15 -10.33 8.81
N LEU A 13 2.20 -9.62 9.26
CA LEU A 13 2.11 -8.71 10.40
C LEU A 13 1.42 -7.38 10.04
N ILE A 14 1.60 -6.87 8.82
CA ILE A 14 1.07 -5.55 8.40
C ILE A 14 -0.37 -5.65 7.87
N GLU A 15 -0.66 -6.70 7.10
CA GLU A 15 -1.97 -6.96 6.49
C GLU A 15 -3.15 -6.74 7.46
N PRO A 16 -3.17 -7.29 8.69
CA PRO A 16 -4.29 -7.13 9.62
C PRO A 16 -4.43 -5.70 10.19
N HIS A 17 -3.38 -4.89 10.14
CA HIS A 17 -3.43 -3.49 10.57
C HIS A 17 -3.93 -2.55 9.48
N LEU A 18 -3.91 -2.99 8.23
CA LEU A 18 -4.49 -2.23 7.16
C LEU A 18 -6.02 -2.23 7.32
N PRO A 19 -6.70 -1.13 6.96
CA PRO A 19 -8.15 -1.05 6.91
C PRO A 19 -8.64 -1.85 5.69
N LEU A 20 -8.48 -3.17 5.78
CA LEU A 20 -9.14 -4.15 4.94
C LEU A 20 -10.44 -4.42 5.69
N GLY A 21 -11.59 -4.02 5.12
CA GLY A 21 -12.86 -4.47 5.67
C GLY A 21 -12.86 -6.01 5.74
N GLU A 22 -13.84 -6.61 6.43
CA GLU A 22 -14.01 -8.06 6.70
C GLU A 22 -13.90 -9.02 5.48
N ARG A 23 -13.63 -8.51 4.28
CA ARG A 23 -13.46 -9.21 3.01
C ARG A 23 -12.04 -9.71 2.78
N GLY A 24 -11.54 -10.57 3.68
CA GLY A 24 -10.44 -11.51 3.41
C GLY A 24 -9.15 -10.97 2.73
N PRO A 25 -8.28 -11.86 2.21
CA PRO A 25 -7.07 -11.44 1.51
C PRO A 25 -7.44 -10.80 0.18
N ILE A 26 -7.02 -9.56 -0.01
CA ILE A 26 -7.28 -8.81 -1.23
C ILE A 26 -6.16 -9.10 -2.23
N PRO A 27 -6.47 -9.57 -3.45
CA PRO A 27 -5.46 -9.77 -4.47
C PRO A 27 -4.73 -8.45 -4.77
N ASP A 28 -3.42 -8.54 -4.96
CA ASP A 28 -2.54 -7.40 -5.27
C ASP A 28 -2.42 -6.33 -4.17
N LEU A 29 -2.91 -6.59 -2.95
CA LEU A 29 -2.81 -5.62 -1.85
C LEU A 29 -1.36 -5.32 -1.46
N ARG A 30 -0.53 -6.36 -1.34
CA ARG A 30 0.91 -6.22 -1.09
C ARG A 30 1.59 -5.39 -2.19
N GLN A 31 1.17 -5.59 -3.43
CA GLN A 31 1.69 -4.87 -4.59
C GLN A 31 1.32 -3.38 -4.52
N GLN A 32 0.05 -3.07 -4.23
CA GLN A 32 -0.43 -1.70 -4.01
C GLN A 32 0.28 -1.00 -2.85
N PHE A 33 0.51 -1.71 -1.73
CA PHE A 33 1.23 -1.18 -0.58
C PHE A 33 2.70 -0.88 -0.91
N ASN A 34 3.38 -1.79 -1.63
CA ASN A 34 4.73 -1.56 -2.11
C ASN A 34 4.81 -0.33 -3.04
N ALA A 35 3.80 -0.11 -3.90
CA ALA A 35 3.71 1.07 -4.76
C ALA A 35 3.68 2.38 -3.94
N VAL A 36 2.85 2.40 -2.88
CA VAL A 36 2.72 3.52 -1.95
C VAL A 36 4.04 3.78 -1.23
N MET A 37 4.69 2.73 -0.73
CA MET A 37 5.98 2.82 -0.05
C MET A 37 7.10 3.30 -0.97
N GLY A 38 7.15 2.79 -2.20
CA GLY A 38 8.10 3.21 -3.24
C GLY A 38 7.97 4.70 -3.52
N ARG A 39 6.72 5.20 -3.65
CA ARG A 39 6.43 6.63 -3.75
C ARG A 39 6.95 7.42 -2.54
N PHE A 40 6.72 6.96 -1.31
CA PHE A 40 7.20 7.68 -0.12
C PHE A 40 8.72 7.71 -0.01
N ARG A 41 9.42 6.66 -0.48
CA ARG A 41 10.88 6.59 -0.48
C ARG A 41 11.52 7.47 -1.56
N THR A 42 10.96 7.45 -2.76
CA THR A 42 11.52 8.16 -3.93
C THR A 42 11.01 9.58 -4.07
N GLY A 43 9.81 9.87 -3.55
CA GLY A 43 9.10 11.12 -3.80
C GLY A 43 8.48 11.21 -5.20
N SER A 44 8.59 10.16 -6.03
CA SER A 44 8.11 10.18 -7.42
C SER A 44 6.57 10.29 -7.50
N PRO A 45 6.03 10.91 -8.56
CA PRO A 45 4.60 10.94 -8.79
C PRO A 45 4.05 9.53 -9.09
N TRP A 46 2.77 9.30 -8.81
CA TRP A 46 2.12 7.99 -9.04
C TRP A 46 2.28 7.47 -10.48
N ARG A 47 2.35 8.36 -11.46
CA ARG A 47 2.50 8.03 -12.89
C ARG A 47 3.89 7.51 -13.27
N ASP A 48 4.87 7.75 -12.41
CA ASP A 48 6.28 7.37 -12.59
C ASP A 48 6.62 6.07 -11.85
N LEU A 49 5.64 5.48 -11.14
CA LEU A 49 5.84 4.19 -10.48
C LEU A 49 6.06 3.08 -11.51
N PRO A 50 7.01 2.17 -11.26
CA PRO A 50 7.30 1.08 -12.17
C PRO A 50 6.08 0.14 -12.30
N ALA A 51 5.88 -0.38 -13.51
CA ALA A 51 4.76 -1.26 -13.83
C ALA A 51 4.76 -2.59 -13.06
N GLU A 52 5.89 -2.94 -12.41
CA GLU A 52 5.98 -4.09 -11.50
C GLU A 52 5.04 -3.98 -10.29
N TYR A 53 4.66 -2.75 -9.91
CA TYR A 53 3.69 -2.51 -8.85
C TYR A 53 2.23 -2.52 -9.33
N GLY A 54 2.01 -2.77 -10.61
CA GLY A 54 0.71 -2.75 -11.24
C GLY A 54 0.20 -1.33 -11.51
N PRO A 55 -1.10 -1.20 -11.84
CA PRO A 55 -1.69 0.09 -12.19
C PRO A 55 -1.71 1.03 -10.98
N TRP A 56 -0.99 2.15 -11.10
CA TRP A 56 -0.92 3.20 -10.07
C TRP A 56 -2.30 3.74 -9.67
N SER A 57 -3.29 3.68 -10.58
CA SER A 57 -4.67 4.10 -10.33
C SER A 57 -5.32 3.26 -9.23
N THR A 58 -5.05 1.96 -9.17
CA THR A 58 -5.56 1.04 -8.14
C THR A 58 -4.95 1.35 -6.78
N ALA A 59 -3.61 1.48 -6.73
CA ALA A 59 -2.90 1.83 -5.49
C ALA A 59 -3.35 3.20 -4.94
N TYR A 60 -3.50 4.19 -5.82
CA TYR A 60 -3.99 5.52 -5.44
C TYR A 60 -5.42 5.49 -4.92
N ASN A 61 -6.33 4.81 -5.61
CA ASN A 61 -7.73 4.70 -5.19
C ASN A 61 -7.83 4.04 -3.80
N ARG A 62 -6.99 3.01 -3.56
CA ARG A 62 -6.92 2.36 -2.25
C ARG A 62 -6.34 3.26 -1.17
N PHE A 63 -5.21 3.91 -1.43
CA PHE A 63 -4.60 4.88 -0.52
C PHE A 63 -5.60 5.98 -0.12
N ARG A 64 -6.41 6.44 -1.08
CA ARG A 64 -7.49 7.41 -0.83
C ARG A 64 -8.62 6.84 0.04
N SER A 65 -8.90 5.54 -0.06
CA SER A 65 -9.90 4.86 0.75
C SER A 65 -9.45 4.56 2.18
N TRP A 66 -8.15 4.60 2.47
CA TRP A 66 -7.68 4.46 3.84
C TRP A 66 -8.18 5.65 4.66
N PRO A 67 -8.94 5.41 5.75
CA PRO A 67 -9.42 6.50 6.58
C PRO A 67 -8.20 7.29 7.04
N ARG A 68 -8.17 8.57 6.66
CA ARG A 68 -7.33 9.53 7.36
C ARG A 68 -7.79 9.49 8.80
N ARG A 69 -7.06 8.80 9.67
CA ARG A 69 -7.10 9.06 11.10
C ARG A 69 -6.59 10.49 11.30
N VAL A 70 -7.43 11.46 10.94
CA VAL A 70 -7.51 12.69 11.71
C VAL A 70 -8.11 12.21 13.01
N SER A 71 -7.23 11.80 13.93
CA SER A 71 -7.56 11.80 15.34
C SER A 71 -7.76 13.29 15.66
N SER A 72 -8.95 13.80 15.36
CA SER A 72 -9.45 14.98 16.05
C SER A 72 -9.79 14.47 17.43
N SER A 73 -8.76 14.37 18.27
CA SER A 73 -8.97 14.30 19.71
C SER A 73 -9.61 15.63 20.06
N SER A 74 -10.92 15.63 20.29
CA SER A 74 -11.58 16.65 21.08
C SER A 74 -11.81 16.12 22.49
#